data_AF-K1SWW0-F1
#
_entry.id   AF-K1SWW0-F1
#
_cell.length_a   1.000
_cell.length_b   1.000
_cell.length_c   1.000
_cell.angle_alpha   90.00
_cell.angle_beta   90.00
_cell.angle_gamma   90.00
#
_symmetry.space_group_name_H-M   'P 1'
#
loop_
_entity.id
_entity.type
_entity.pdbx_description
1 polymer ?
#
loop_
_entity_poly.entity_id
_entity_poly.type
_entity_poly.pdbx_seq_one_letter_code
_entity_poly.pdbx_strand_id
1 'polypeptide(L)'
;FEADSKEAYLQLYTYYNKVGNRGAACLCAYKLIEKYRQDDVREVKKSKYLQTIDSLIQVYQDIPEAGELAVEHFRFMEGATDAKPQDKLNYINYALSRWGGWSRMNELRNAQKRLTEPMFRVKDMPQVLRPGEKAWVHLDVRNLQNLKISISRINITADNEYDAQDEATYKMLLKKTTKLHQKDYSRNYYGRPDYEEVKDSIEIGGNLPLGAYLMEVTSDNTGIAPQRELFYVSNLAVMIQQLPDDRHRYVVVNATDGQPIAGAKIELYDQWYDFNTKKNKRTVHARLTTDENGEAYFKNVDGNILISTSNDKFTPAKNIYLSRTRYYERKDDKIEHQLFTDRSIYRPGQTVHASAISYIVKKGLDASVPGKSMELNFILRDPNWKQVAEQKA
;
A
#
# COMPACT_ATOMS: atom_id res chain seq x y z
N PHE A 1 18.02 -34.68 -15.33
CA PHE A 1 17.16 -34.46 -14.14
C PHE A 1 15.69 -34.23 -14.51
N GLU A 2 15.32 -33.25 -15.36
CA GLU A 2 13.89 -32.98 -15.67
C GLU A 2 13.27 -33.84 -16.78
N ALA A 3 14.05 -34.30 -17.76
CA ALA A 3 13.56 -35.26 -18.76
C ALA A 3 13.28 -36.64 -18.11
N ASP A 4 14.13 -37.01 -17.14
CA ASP A 4 14.08 -38.30 -16.44
C ASP A 4 12.79 -38.49 -15.61
N SER A 5 12.20 -37.42 -15.07
CA SER A 5 10.99 -37.51 -14.24
C SER A 5 9.72 -37.77 -15.04
N LYS A 6 9.59 -37.19 -16.24
CA LYS A 6 8.41 -37.41 -17.11
C LYS A 6 8.38 -38.84 -17.63
N GLU A 7 9.53 -39.35 -18.08
CA GLU A 7 9.64 -40.73 -18.55
C GLU A 7 9.38 -41.72 -17.42
N ALA A 8 9.88 -41.45 -16.21
CA ALA A 8 9.59 -42.26 -15.02
C ALA A 8 8.09 -42.31 -14.69
N TYR A 9 7.38 -41.17 -14.67
CA TYR A 9 5.95 -41.15 -14.39
C TYR A 9 5.12 -41.82 -15.50
N LEU A 10 5.55 -41.73 -16.77
CA LEU A 10 4.90 -42.46 -17.87
C LEU A 10 5.10 -43.97 -17.75
N GLN A 11 6.30 -44.43 -17.38
CA GLN A 11 6.57 -45.84 -17.11
C GLN A 11 5.73 -46.37 -15.94
N LEU A 12 5.69 -45.61 -14.83
CA LEU A 12 4.87 -45.95 -13.66
C LEU A 12 3.37 -45.97 -14.00
N TYR A 13 2.88 -44.97 -14.74
CA TYR A 13 1.49 -44.94 -15.21
C TYR A 13 1.14 -46.19 -16.04
N THR A 14 2.01 -46.56 -16.98
CA THR A 14 1.84 -47.75 -17.82
C THR A 14 1.82 -49.02 -16.98
N TYR A 15 2.75 -49.14 -16.03
CA TYR A 15 2.81 -50.28 -15.12
C TYR A 15 1.56 -50.40 -14.25
N TYR A 16 1.13 -49.33 -13.60
CA TYR A 16 -0.02 -49.36 -12.69
C TYR A 16 -1.35 -49.64 -13.40
N ASN A 17 -1.51 -49.18 -14.65
CA ASN A 17 -2.63 -49.59 -15.49
C ASN A 17 -2.60 -51.09 -15.80
N LYS A 18 -1.42 -51.65 -16.14
CA LYS A 18 -1.27 -53.08 -16.44
C LYS A 18 -1.61 -53.97 -15.25
N VAL A 19 -1.26 -53.57 -14.03
CA VAL A 19 -1.54 -54.34 -12.81
C VAL A 19 -2.90 -53.99 -12.17
N GLY A 20 -3.71 -53.15 -12.81
CA GLY A 20 -5.06 -52.80 -12.33
C GLY A 20 -5.11 -51.85 -11.13
N ASN A 21 -3.99 -51.22 -10.75
CA ASN A 21 -3.94 -50.26 -9.65
C ASN A 21 -4.35 -48.86 -10.15
N ARG A 22 -5.67 -48.63 -10.26
CA ARG A 22 -6.25 -47.38 -10.77
C ARG A 22 -5.83 -46.15 -9.95
N GLY A 23 -5.74 -46.26 -8.63
CA GLY A 23 -5.33 -45.15 -7.75
C GLY A 23 -3.92 -44.68 -8.03
N ALA A 24 -2.97 -45.60 -8.10
CA ALA A 24 -1.59 -45.27 -8.45
C ALA A 24 -1.46 -44.74 -9.90
N ALA A 25 -2.24 -45.30 -10.84
CA ALA A 25 -2.30 -44.78 -12.21
C ALA A 25 -2.83 -43.33 -12.25
N CYS A 26 -3.89 -43.00 -11.49
CA CYS A 26 -4.43 -41.64 -11.38
C CYS A 26 -3.37 -40.64 -10.91
N LEU A 27 -2.66 -40.96 -9.82
CA LEU A 27 -1.62 -40.07 -9.28
C LEU A 27 -0.43 -39.92 -10.24
N CYS A 28 -0.03 -40.98 -10.94
CA CYS A 28 1.02 -40.90 -11.96
C CYS A 28 0.58 -40.04 -13.16
N ALA A 29 -0.68 -40.16 -13.58
CA ALA A 29 -1.24 -39.34 -14.67
C ALA A 29 -1.23 -37.84 -14.30
N TYR A 30 -1.61 -37.50 -13.06
CA TYR A 30 -1.49 -36.14 -12.56
C TYR A 30 -0.04 -35.63 -12.62
N LYS A 31 0.91 -36.40 -12.07
CA LYS A 31 2.33 -36.03 -12.06
C LYS A 31 2.95 -35.90 -13.44
N LEU A 32 2.45 -36.62 -14.44
CA LEU A 32 2.88 -36.48 -15.83
C LEU A 32 2.55 -35.10 -16.41
N ILE A 33 1.44 -34.48 -15.98
CA ILE A 33 0.94 -33.21 -16.54
C ILE A 33 1.20 -31.99 -15.65
N GLU A 34 1.45 -32.16 -14.35
CA GLU A 34 1.60 -31.08 -13.34
C GLU A 34 2.52 -29.94 -13.80
N LYS A 35 3.63 -30.27 -14.49
CA LYS A 35 4.59 -29.27 -14.97
C LYS A 35 4.03 -28.30 -16.01
N TYR A 36 3.05 -28.71 -16.82
CA TYR A 36 2.47 -27.85 -17.86
C TYR A 36 1.64 -26.70 -17.28
N ARG A 37 1.38 -26.71 -15.97
CA ARG A 37 0.70 -25.61 -15.27
C ARG A 37 1.44 -24.27 -15.42
N GLN A 38 2.77 -24.28 -15.42
CA GLN A 38 3.54 -23.03 -15.44
C GLN A 38 3.44 -22.29 -16.78
N ASP A 39 3.29 -23.05 -17.87
CA ASP A 39 3.23 -22.52 -19.24
C ASP A 39 1.81 -22.15 -19.68
N ASP A 40 0.79 -22.40 -18.84
CA ASP A 40 -0.61 -22.21 -19.20
C ASP A 40 -1.17 -20.83 -18.82
N VAL A 41 -2.28 -20.47 -19.46
CA VAL A 41 -3.02 -19.24 -19.17
C VAL A 41 -3.67 -19.29 -17.79
N ARG A 42 -3.83 -18.14 -17.12
CA ARG A 42 -4.51 -18.03 -15.81
C ARG A 42 -6.00 -17.71 -15.95
N GLU A 43 -6.66 -18.42 -16.85
CA GLU A 43 -8.10 -18.30 -17.13
C GLU A 43 -8.71 -19.71 -17.20
N VAL A 44 -9.67 -20.00 -16.30
CA VAL A 44 -10.39 -21.29 -16.23
C VAL A 44 -10.95 -21.65 -17.59
N LYS A 45 -11.59 -20.70 -18.28
CA LYS A 45 -12.30 -20.96 -19.54
C LYS A 45 -11.37 -21.27 -20.73
N LYS A 46 -10.08 -20.94 -20.65
CA LYS A 46 -9.12 -21.08 -21.75
C LYS A 46 -8.01 -22.09 -21.48
N SER A 47 -7.90 -22.56 -20.24
CA SER A 47 -6.81 -23.43 -19.79
C SER A 47 -6.89 -24.82 -20.41
N LYS A 48 -5.85 -25.18 -21.17
CA LYS A 48 -5.68 -26.55 -21.68
C LYS A 48 -5.26 -27.51 -20.55
N TYR A 49 -4.49 -27.00 -19.59
CA TYR A 49 -4.09 -27.77 -18.41
C TYR A 49 -5.31 -28.19 -17.60
N LEU A 50 -6.21 -27.25 -17.29
CA LEU A 50 -7.41 -27.53 -16.51
C LEU A 50 -8.36 -28.48 -17.26
N GLN A 51 -8.53 -28.32 -18.58
CA GLN A 51 -9.29 -29.28 -19.42
C GLN A 51 -8.71 -30.70 -19.34
N THR A 52 -7.38 -30.82 -19.25
CA THR A 52 -6.70 -32.11 -19.08
C THR A 52 -6.96 -32.69 -17.68
N ILE A 53 -6.90 -31.85 -16.64
CA ILE A 53 -7.28 -32.24 -15.27
C ILE A 53 -8.73 -32.73 -15.22
N ASP A 54 -9.66 -32.02 -15.85
CA ASP A 54 -11.08 -32.40 -15.92
C ASP A 54 -11.29 -33.74 -16.64
N SER A 55 -10.53 -33.96 -17.72
CA SER A 55 -10.55 -35.24 -18.44
C SER A 55 -10.07 -36.39 -17.56
N LEU A 56 -9.01 -36.18 -16.77
CA LEU A 56 -8.53 -37.18 -15.81
C LEU A 56 -9.56 -37.42 -14.69
N ILE A 57 -10.22 -36.35 -14.20
CA ILE A 57 -11.30 -36.48 -13.21
C ILE A 57 -12.42 -37.36 -13.78
N GLN A 58 -12.84 -37.17 -15.03
CA GLN A 58 -13.88 -38.01 -15.64
C GLN A 58 -13.51 -39.50 -15.68
N VAL A 59 -12.23 -39.82 -15.92
CA VAL A 59 -11.71 -41.19 -16.00
C VAL A 59 -11.64 -41.87 -14.61
N TYR A 60 -11.27 -41.11 -13.57
CA TYR A 60 -10.96 -41.63 -12.23
C TYR A 60 -12.00 -41.24 -11.16
N GLN A 61 -13.11 -40.59 -11.51
CA GLN A 61 -14.09 -40.06 -10.54
C GLN A 61 -14.66 -41.10 -9.56
N ASP A 62 -14.59 -42.38 -9.92
CA ASP A 62 -15.07 -43.52 -9.14
C ASP A 62 -14.19 -43.90 -7.94
N ILE A 63 -12.95 -43.38 -7.86
CA ILE A 63 -11.98 -43.72 -6.81
C ILE A 63 -11.61 -42.52 -5.92
N PRO A 64 -11.21 -42.75 -4.65
CA PRO A 64 -10.84 -41.66 -3.73
C PRO A 64 -9.67 -40.80 -4.21
N GLU A 65 -8.67 -41.39 -4.88
CA GLU A 65 -7.46 -40.72 -5.35
C GLU A 65 -7.74 -39.63 -6.38
N ALA A 66 -8.88 -39.66 -7.08
CA ALA A 66 -9.30 -38.55 -7.94
C ALA A 66 -9.54 -37.25 -7.16
N GLY A 67 -9.68 -37.34 -5.84
CA GLY A 67 -9.64 -36.19 -4.96
C GLY A 67 -8.36 -35.36 -5.11
N GLU A 68 -7.23 -35.96 -5.48
CA GLU A 68 -5.99 -35.22 -5.76
C GLU A 68 -6.13 -34.31 -6.98
N LEU A 69 -6.74 -34.81 -8.06
CA LEU A 69 -7.03 -34.02 -9.26
C LEU A 69 -8.03 -32.90 -8.94
N ALA A 70 -9.02 -33.19 -8.10
CA ALA A 70 -9.99 -32.19 -7.68
C ALA A 70 -9.36 -31.07 -6.83
N VAL A 71 -8.37 -31.41 -5.98
CA VAL A 71 -7.55 -30.42 -5.26
C VAL A 71 -6.80 -29.53 -6.23
N GLU A 72 -6.17 -30.11 -7.25
CA GLU A 72 -5.41 -29.35 -8.24
C GLU A 72 -6.31 -28.44 -9.09
N HIS A 73 -7.47 -28.92 -9.53
CA HIS A 73 -8.45 -28.08 -10.22
C HIS A 73 -8.79 -26.84 -9.38
N PHE A 74 -9.08 -27.01 -8.09
CA PHE A 74 -9.36 -25.87 -7.22
C PHE A 74 -8.15 -24.92 -7.11
N ARG A 75 -6.94 -25.46 -6.93
CA ARG A 75 -5.71 -24.65 -6.88
C ARG A 75 -5.50 -23.83 -8.14
N PHE A 76 -5.89 -24.37 -9.29
CA PHE A 76 -5.90 -23.61 -10.54
C PHE A 76 -6.94 -22.48 -10.49
N MET A 77 -8.19 -22.80 -10.13
CA MET A 77 -9.26 -21.80 -9.98
C MET A 77 -8.89 -20.68 -9.01
N GLU A 78 -8.19 -20.99 -7.91
CA GLU A 78 -7.80 -20.00 -6.88
C GLU A 78 -6.97 -18.87 -7.48
N GLY A 79 -6.01 -19.21 -8.36
CA GLY A 79 -5.14 -18.26 -9.06
C GLY A 79 -5.66 -17.73 -10.40
N ALA A 80 -6.84 -18.18 -10.84
CA ALA A 80 -7.44 -17.76 -12.10
C ALA A 80 -8.10 -16.38 -12.00
N THR A 81 -7.97 -15.60 -13.06
CA THR A 81 -8.47 -14.22 -13.14
C THR A 81 -9.97 -14.13 -13.42
N ASP A 82 -10.57 -15.19 -13.95
CA ASP A 82 -11.97 -15.27 -14.39
C ASP A 82 -12.87 -16.11 -13.46
N ALA A 83 -12.33 -16.65 -12.36
CA ALA A 83 -13.08 -17.45 -11.39
C ALA A 83 -13.64 -16.57 -10.25
N LYS A 84 -14.97 -16.46 -10.15
CA LYS A 84 -15.63 -15.67 -9.09
C LYS A 84 -15.65 -16.44 -7.76
N PRO A 85 -15.78 -15.75 -6.60
CA PRO A 85 -15.92 -16.42 -5.31
C PRO A 85 -17.04 -17.47 -5.26
N GLN A 86 -18.20 -17.20 -5.88
CA GLN A 86 -19.29 -18.17 -5.98
C GLN A 86 -18.89 -19.43 -6.75
N ASP A 87 -18.17 -19.29 -7.87
CA ASP A 87 -17.74 -20.43 -8.69
C ASP A 87 -16.77 -21.30 -7.90
N LYS A 88 -15.83 -20.67 -7.18
CA LYS A 88 -14.89 -21.33 -6.28
C LYS A 88 -15.62 -22.11 -5.18
N LEU A 89 -16.62 -21.50 -4.54
CA LEU A 89 -17.39 -22.14 -3.48
C LEU A 89 -18.24 -23.31 -4.01
N ASN A 90 -18.87 -23.13 -5.17
CA ASN A 90 -19.62 -24.19 -5.86
C ASN A 90 -18.73 -25.40 -6.15
N TYR A 91 -17.52 -25.17 -6.68
CA TYR A 91 -16.59 -26.22 -7.00
C TYR A 91 -16.09 -26.95 -5.74
N ILE A 92 -15.74 -26.22 -4.68
CA ILE A 92 -15.37 -26.81 -3.38
C ILE A 92 -16.47 -27.74 -2.88
N ASN A 93 -17.72 -27.29 -2.87
CA ASN A 93 -18.86 -28.07 -2.40
C ASN A 93 -19.05 -29.34 -3.25
N TYR A 94 -18.93 -29.23 -4.57
CA TYR A 94 -18.96 -30.36 -5.49
C TYR A 94 -17.86 -31.37 -5.17
N ALA A 95 -16.60 -30.94 -5.07
CA ALA A 95 -15.47 -31.82 -4.83
C ALA A 95 -15.54 -32.51 -3.44
N LEU A 96 -15.95 -31.78 -2.40
CA LEU A 96 -16.15 -32.35 -1.07
C LEU A 96 -17.29 -33.38 -1.03
N SER A 97 -18.34 -33.20 -1.83
CA SER A 97 -19.45 -34.17 -1.93
C SER A 97 -19.05 -35.49 -2.57
N ARG A 98 -18.03 -35.48 -3.44
CA ARG A 98 -17.56 -36.65 -4.21
C ARG A 98 -16.39 -37.35 -3.55
N TRP A 99 -15.39 -36.58 -3.12
CA TRP A 99 -14.10 -37.11 -2.67
C TRP A 99 -13.74 -36.67 -1.26
N GLY A 100 -14.71 -36.25 -0.44
CA GLY A 100 -14.50 -35.73 0.91
C GLY A 100 -13.66 -36.62 1.84
N GLY A 101 -13.64 -37.94 1.61
CA GLY A 101 -12.79 -38.88 2.35
C GLY A 101 -11.30 -38.85 1.99
N TRP A 102 -10.91 -38.23 0.87
CA TRP A 102 -9.51 -38.10 0.46
C TRP A 102 -8.75 -37.21 1.44
N SER A 103 -7.58 -37.67 1.90
CA SER A 103 -6.81 -37.03 2.97
C SER A 103 -6.48 -35.56 2.71
N ARG A 104 -6.27 -35.18 1.44
CA ARG A 104 -5.95 -33.80 1.03
C ARG A 104 -7.14 -32.88 0.83
N MET A 105 -8.38 -33.35 1.01
CA MET A 105 -9.58 -32.50 0.96
C MET A 105 -9.61 -31.41 2.05
N ASN A 106 -8.76 -31.52 3.07
CA ASN A 106 -8.57 -30.45 4.05
C ASN A 106 -8.12 -29.14 3.40
N GLU A 107 -7.44 -29.17 2.25
CA GLU A 107 -7.11 -27.96 1.49
C GLU A 107 -8.37 -27.21 1.04
N LEU A 108 -9.37 -27.95 0.54
CA LEU A 108 -10.65 -27.40 0.08
C LEU A 108 -11.51 -26.95 1.24
N ARG A 109 -11.54 -27.70 2.36
CA ARG A 109 -12.22 -27.27 3.59
C ARG A 109 -11.63 -25.96 4.12
N ASN A 110 -10.30 -25.82 4.10
CA ASN A 110 -9.63 -24.59 4.50
C ASN A 110 -9.91 -23.44 3.54
N ALA A 111 -9.95 -23.71 2.22
CA ALA A 111 -10.33 -22.70 1.23
C ALA A 111 -11.79 -22.25 1.39
N GLN A 112 -12.71 -23.17 1.68
CA GLN A 112 -14.11 -22.87 1.99
C GLN A 112 -14.18 -21.89 3.16
N LYS A 113 -13.51 -22.21 4.27
CA LYS A 113 -13.42 -21.36 5.45
C LYS A 113 -12.88 -19.97 5.09
N ARG A 114 -11.76 -19.88 4.35
CA ARG A 114 -11.17 -18.59 3.94
C ARG A 114 -12.10 -17.75 3.06
N LEU A 115 -12.91 -18.39 2.20
CA LEU A 115 -13.82 -17.69 1.30
C LEU A 115 -15.03 -17.11 2.03
N THR A 116 -15.48 -17.74 3.13
CA THR A 116 -16.66 -17.32 3.90
C THR A 116 -16.31 -16.75 5.27
N GLU A 117 -15.03 -16.59 5.59
CA GLU A 117 -14.58 -16.10 6.90
C GLU A 117 -15.10 -14.68 7.12
N PRO A 118 -15.84 -14.44 8.23
CA PRO A 118 -16.23 -13.10 8.66
C PRO A 118 -15.02 -12.19 8.77
N MET A 119 -15.07 -11.05 8.08
CA MET A 119 -14.01 -10.07 8.15
C MET A 119 -14.53 -8.66 7.89
N PHE A 120 -13.85 -7.68 8.48
CA PHE A 120 -13.90 -6.31 7.99
C PHE A 120 -12.50 -5.71 7.96
N ARG A 121 -12.30 -4.72 7.10
CA ARG A 121 -11.07 -3.95 7.01
C ARG A 121 -11.39 -2.49 6.80
N VAL A 122 -10.84 -1.65 7.67
CA VAL A 122 -10.84 -0.20 7.53
C VAL A 122 -9.64 0.22 6.68
N LYS A 123 -9.85 1.14 5.74
CA LYS A 123 -8.80 1.69 4.86
C LYS A 123 -8.93 3.20 4.75
N ASP A 124 -7.82 3.82 4.34
CA ASP A 124 -7.73 5.25 3.99
C ASP A 124 -8.16 6.17 5.12
N MET A 125 -7.94 5.75 6.36
CA MET A 125 -8.19 6.61 7.50
C MET A 125 -7.18 7.77 7.52
N PRO A 126 -7.64 9.03 7.56
CA PRO A 126 -6.75 10.18 7.58
C PRO A 126 -6.05 10.30 8.92
N GLN A 127 -4.74 10.57 8.92
CA GLN A 127 -4.00 10.88 10.15
C GLN A 127 -4.35 12.29 10.67
N VAL A 128 -4.49 13.25 9.75
CA VAL A 128 -4.81 14.66 10.06
C VAL A 128 -5.85 15.17 9.07
N LEU A 129 -6.86 15.87 9.58
CA LEU A 129 -7.84 16.64 8.81
C LEU A 129 -7.69 18.12 9.13
N ARG A 130 -7.93 18.97 8.14
CA ARG A 130 -8.10 20.41 8.38
C ARG A 130 -9.50 20.70 8.94
N PRO A 131 -9.68 21.81 9.68
CA PRO A 131 -11.02 22.25 10.06
C PRO A 131 -11.93 22.38 8.82
N GLY A 132 -13.14 21.85 8.87
CA GLY A 132 -14.05 21.85 7.70
C GLY A 132 -13.81 20.72 6.70
N GLU A 133 -12.67 20.03 6.75
CA GLU A 133 -12.32 18.99 5.77
C GLU A 133 -13.11 17.70 6.02
N LYS A 134 -13.57 17.11 4.92
CA LYS A 134 -14.26 15.82 4.90
C LYS A 134 -13.32 14.77 4.31
N ALA A 135 -13.41 13.55 4.82
CA ALA A 135 -12.67 12.41 4.29
C ALA A 135 -13.54 11.16 4.22
N TRP A 136 -13.28 10.34 3.22
CA TRP A 136 -13.90 9.03 3.06
C TRP A 136 -13.04 7.96 3.71
N VAL A 137 -13.62 7.21 4.63
CA VAL A 137 -13.03 6.00 5.19
C VAL A 137 -13.69 4.81 4.49
N HIS A 138 -12.88 3.95 3.89
CA HIS A 138 -13.37 2.80 3.14
C HIS A 138 -13.42 1.55 4.02
N LEU A 139 -14.43 0.72 3.76
CA LEU A 139 -14.70 -0.51 4.48
C LEU A 139 -14.79 -1.66 3.47
N ASP A 140 -13.97 -2.69 3.65
CA ASP A 140 -14.24 -4.00 3.07
C ASP A 140 -14.95 -4.84 4.13
N VAL A 141 -16.05 -5.50 3.77
CA VAL A 141 -16.86 -6.28 4.72
C VAL A 141 -17.30 -7.58 4.07
N ARG A 142 -17.19 -8.70 4.80
CA ARG A 142 -17.69 -10.00 4.35
C ARG A 142 -18.25 -10.79 5.53
N ASN A 143 -19.38 -11.46 5.29
CA ASN A 143 -20.05 -12.31 6.28
C ASN A 143 -20.25 -11.64 7.66
N LEU A 144 -20.73 -10.40 7.65
CA LEU A 144 -21.08 -9.62 8.84
C LEU A 144 -22.41 -8.93 8.58
N GLN A 145 -23.25 -8.78 9.61
CA GLN A 145 -24.55 -8.14 9.44
C GLN A 145 -24.46 -6.64 9.69
N ASN A 146 -23.55 -6.21 10.56
CA ASN A 146 -23.36 -4.80 10.84
C ASN A 146 -21.91 -4.42 11.16
N LEU A 147 -21.62 -3.14 10.97
CA LEU A 147 -20.47 -2.47 11.60
C LEU A 147 -20.97 -1.27 12.41
N LYS A 148 -20.40 -1.09 13.60
CA LYS A 148 -20.55 0.12 14.40
C LYS A 148 -19.24 0.90 14.35
N ILE A 149 -19.33 2.18 14.03
CA ILE A 149 -18.21 3.10 14.02
C ILE A 149 -18.46 4.18 15.06
N SER A 150 -17.52 4.38 15.99
CA SER A 150 -17.59 5.40 17.03
C SER A 150 -16.42 6.36 16.88
N ILE A 151 -16.68 7.66 16.79
CA ILE A 151 -15.65 8.71 16.76
C ILE A 151 -15.76 9.54 18.03
N SER A 152 -14.72 9.50 18.86
CA SER A 152 -14.70 10.14 20.17
C SER A 152 -13.60 11.20 20.24
N ARG A 153 -13.94 12.45 20.56
CA ARG A 153 -12.92 13.47 20.86
C ARG A 153 -12.27 13.17 22.21
N ILE A 154 -10.95 13.15 22.25
CA ILE A 154 -10.16 12.78 23.42
C ILE A 154 -9.25 13.94 23.86
N ASN A 155 -9.07 14.10 25.17
CA ASN A 155 -8.23 15.15 25.75
C ASN A 155 -6.74 14.76 25.78
N ILE A 156 -6.11 14.76 24.60
CA ILE A 156 -4.67 14.57 24.40
C ILE A 156 -4.14 15.55 23.35
N THR A 157 -2.82 15.75 23.32
CA THR A 157 -2.12 16.42 22.21
C THR A 157 -1.67 15.39 21.16
N ALA A 158 -1.19 15.84 20.01
CA ALA A 158 -0.61 14.96 18.99
C ALA A 158 0.86 14.57 19.26
N ASP A 159 1.45 15.03 20.38
CA ASP A 159 2.79 14.64 20.84
C ASP A 159 2.71 13.34 21.66
N ASN A 160 2.41 12.25 20.98
CA ASN A 160 2.28 10.91 21.57
C ASN A 160 2.58 9.83 20.52
N GLU A 161 2.84 8.61 20.98
CA GLU A 161 3.04 7.42 20.14
C GLU A 161 2.08 6.29 20.59
N TYR A 162 0.82 6.65 20.90
CA TYR A 162 -0.13 5.68 21.43
C TYR A 162 -0.60 4.69 20.35
N ASP A 163 -0.44 3.40 20.65
CA ASP A 163 -1.07 2.33 19.88
C ASP A 163 -2.50 2.12 20.39
N ALA A 164 -3.49 2.58 19.61
CA ALA A 164 -4.90 2.43 19.97
C ALA A 164 -5.41 0.97 19.88
N GLN A 165 -4.64 0.07 19.26
CA GLN A 165 -4.98 -1.36 19.20
C GLN A 165 -4.65 -2.07 20.52
N ASP A 166 -3.64 -1.60 21.25
CA ASP A 166 -3.31 -2.12 22.58
C ASP A 166 -4.45 -1.84 23.57
N GLU A 167 -4.92 -2.89 24.23
CA GLU A 167 -6.09 -2.83 25.13
C GLU A 167 -5.86 -1.93 26.35
N ALA A 168 -4.63 -1.87 26.89
CA ALA A 168 -4.32 -1.02 28.03
C ALA A 168 -4.34 0.47 27.62
N THR A 169 -3.75 0.76 26.47
CA THR A 169 -3.73 2.10 25.86
C THR A 169 -5.12 2.55 25.49
N TYR A 170 -5.93 1.72 24.83
CA TYR A 170 -7.34 2.01 24.53
C TYR A 170 -8.14 2.36 25.80
N LYS A 171 -8.06 1.55 26.85
CA LYS A 171 -8.75 1.82 28.13
C LYS A 171 -8.30 3.13 28.78
N MET A 172 -7.03 3.49 28.63
CA MET A 172 -6.48 4.75 29.12
C MET A 172 -6.97 5.95 28.29
N LEU A 173 -7.06 5.82 26.96
CA LEU A 173 -7.63 6.83 26.06
C LEU A 173 -9.12 7.05 26.30
N LEU A 174 -9.89 5.99 26.55
CA LEU A 174 -11.32 6.09 26.88
C LEU A 174 -11.59 6.94 28.13
N LYS A 175 -10.70 6.90 29.13
CA LYS A 175 -10.82 7.75 30.33
C LYS A 175 -10.62 9.25 30.05
N LYS A 176 -10.13 9.60 28.86
CA LYS A 176 -9.89 10.98 28.41
C LYS A 176 -10.99 11.51 27.48
N THR A 177 -12.10 10.80 27.34
CA THR A 177 -13.30 11.23 26.60
C THR A 177 -14.55 11.19 27.49
N THR A 178 -15.63 11.82 27.02
CA THR A 178 -16.97 11.70 27.59
C THR A 178 -17.95 11.29 26.49
N LYS A 179 -19.06 10.62 26.86
CA LYS A 179 -20.08 10.19 25.89
C LYS A 179 -20.67 11.34 25.06
N LEU A 180 -20.67 12.57 25.59
CA LEU A 180 -21.16 13.77 24.90
C LEU A 180 -20.29 14.17 23.70
N HIS A 181 -19.05 13.70 23.64
CA HIS A 181 -18.11 14.01 22.56
C HIS A 181 -17.91 12.85 21.59
N GLN A 182 -18.86 11.90 21.57
CA GLN A 182 -18.86 10.74 20.70
C GLN A 182 -19.94 10.86 19.62
N LYS A 183 -19.57 10.54 18.39
CA LYS A 183 -20.48 10.40 17.25
C LYS A 183 -20.44 8.97 16.74
N ASP A 184 -21.61 8.33 16.72
CA ASP A 184 -21.77 6.96 16.27
C ASP A 184 -22.37 6.88 14.87
N TYR A 185 -21.86 5.94 14.09
CA TYR A 185 -22.40 5.53 12.80
C TYR A 185 -22.66 4.02 12.83
N SER A 186 -23.61 3.59 12.03
CA SER A 186 -23.88 2.17 11.81
C SER A 186 -24.06 1.90 10.32
N ARG A 187 -23.52 0.77 9.89
CA ARG A 187 -23.69 0.22 8.54
C ARG A 187 -24.24 -1.20 8.65
N ASN A 188 -25.17 -1.51 7.77
CA ASN A 188 -25.89 -2.79 7.76
C ASN A 188 -25.67 -3.49 6.43
N TYR A 189 -25.43 -4.80 6.47
CA TYR A 189 -25.06 -5.62 5.32
C TYR A 189 -25.93 -6.87 5.19
N TYR A 190 -27.16 -6.81 5.70
CA TYR A 190 -28.12 -7.93 5.71
C TYR A 190 -28.38 -8.54 4.33
N GLY A 191 -28.62 -9.85 4.31
CA GLY A 191 -29.11 -10.57 3.13
C GLY A 191 -28.05 -10.84 2.05
N ARG A 192 -26.77 -10.65 2.38
CA ARG A 192 -25.66 -10.93 1.47
C ARG A 192 -25.11 -12.34 1.69
N PRO A 193 -24.70 -13.05 0.63
CA PRO A 193 -24.03 -14.33 0.78
C PRO A 193 -22.71 -14.20 1.54
N ASP A 194 -22.38 -15.20 2.36
CA ASP A 194 -21.20 -15.20 3.24
C ASP A 194 -19.85 -15.04 2.51
N TYR A 195 -19.79 -15.36 1.21
CA TYR A 195 -18.56 -15.20 0.42
C TYR A 195 -18.44 -13.84 -0.26
N GLU A 196 -19.50 -13.03 -0.26
CA GLU A 196 -19.53 -11.74 -0.96
C GLU A 196 -18.78 -10.68 -0.14
N GLU A 197 -17.73 -10.13 -0.73
CA GLU A 197 -17.05 -8.97 -0.19
C GLU A 197 -17.75 -7.69 -0.66
N VAL A 198 -18.21 -6.90 0.31
CA VAL A 198 -18.85 -5.61 0.12
C VAL A 198 -17.82 -4.51 0.30
N LYS A 199 -17.78 -3.58 -0.65
CA LYS A 199 -17.02 -2.34 -0.53
C LYS A 199 -18.00 -1.22 -0.17
N ASP A 200 -17.80 -0.62 0.99
CA ASP A 200 -18.60 0.50 1.50
C ASP A 200 -17.68 1.66 1.95
N SER A 201 -18.28 2.79 2.30
CA SER A 201 -17.56 3.93 2.84
C SER A 201 -18.41 4.78 3.79
N ILE A 202 -17.73 5.49 4.69
CA ILE A 202 -18.33 6.52 5.54
C ILE A 202 -17.59 7.84 5.32
N GLU A 203 -18.34 8.94 5.28
CA GLU A 203 -17.76 10.29 5.31
C GLU A 203 -17.58 10.72 6.77
N ILE A 204 -16.36 11.11 7.13
CA ILE A 204 -16.03 11.68 8.43
C ILE A 204 -15.56 13.13 8.26
N GLY A 205 -15.46 13.88 9.36
CA GLY A 205 -15.01 15.27 9.33
C GLY A 205 -16.13 16.28 9.10
N GLY A 206 -15.82 17.37 8.40
CA GLY A 206 -16.69 18.53 8.19
C GLY A 206 -16.76 19.41 9.43
N ASN A 207 -17.60 19.03 10.40
CA ASN A 207 -17.88 19.86 11.59
C ASN A 207 -17.09 19.42 12.83
N LEU A 208 -15.94 18.76 12.65
CA LEU A 208 -15.09 18.39 13.77
C LEU A 208 -14.23 19.60 14.19
N PRO A 209 -14.31 20.04 15.47
CA PRO A 209 -13.42 21.09 15.96
C PRO A 209 -11.96 20.61 16.05
N LEU A 210 -11.01 21.53 16.20
CA LEU A 210 -9.61 21.20 16.50
C LEU A 210 -9.52 20.21 17.66
N GLY A 211 -8.79 19.11 17.51
CA GLY A 211 -8.75 18.08 18.53
C GLY A 211 -8.08 16.79 18.11
N ALA A 212 -7.83 15.93 19.10
CA ALA A 212 -7.51 14.53 18.89
C ALA A 212 -8.79 13.69 18.96
N TYR A 213 -8.88 12.68 18.12
CA TYR A 213 -10.04 11.81 17.98
C TYR A 213 -9.62 10.35 17.94
N LEU A 214 -10.38 9.49 18.61
CA LEU A 214 -10.28 8.04 18.53
C LEU A 214 -11.44 7.53 17.69
N MET A 215 -11.15 6.85 16.59
CA MET A 215 -12.13 6.06 15.86
C MET A 215 -12.03 4.60 16.30
N GLU A 216 -13.18 3.98 16.56
CA GLU A 216 -13.29 2.55 16.81
C GLU A 216 -14.34 1.96 15.86
N VAL A 217 -13.98 0.89 15.17
CA VAL A 217 -14.87 0.10 14.32
C VAL A 217 -15.02 -1.30 14.92
N THR A 218 -16.25 -1.70 15.21
CA THR A 218 -16.61 -3.03 15.70
C THR A 218 -17.63 -3.69 14.78
N SER A 219 -17.73 -5.02 14.87
CA SER A 219 -18.74 -5.81 14.16
C SER A 219 -19.70 -6.51 15.12
N ASP A 220 -20.76 -7.10 14.58
CA ASP A 220 -21.66 -8.02 15.29
C ASP A 220 -21.00 -9.36 15.67
N ASN A 221 -19.84 -9.67 15.10
CA ASN A 221 -19.08 -10.86 15.44
C ASN A 221 -17.99 -10.55 16.48
N THR A 222 -18.17 -11.04 17.71
CA THR A 222 -17.24 -10.84 18.82
C THR A 222 -15.92 -11.60 18.68
N GLY A 223 -15.82 -12.53 17.72
CA GLY A 223 -14.58 -13.20 17.36
C GLY A 223 -13.62 -12.34 16.53
N ILE A 224 -14.07 -11.20 16.00
CA ILE A 224 -13.23 -10.26 15.25
C ILE A 224 -12.86 -9.09 16.17
N ALA A 225 -11.56 -8.84 16.30
CA ALA A 225 -11.06 -7.71 17.07
C ALA A 225 -11.54 -6.36 16.48
N PRO A 226 -11.87 -5.37 17.33
CA PRO A 226 -12.09 -4.01 16.88
C PRO A 226 -10.87 -3.46 16.12
N GLN A 227 -11.10 -2.56 15.16
CA GLN A 227 -10.03 -1.76 14.56
C GLN A 227 -10.14 -0.33 15.09
N ARG A 228 -9.05 0.18 15.65
CA ARG A 228 -9.00 1.47 16.33
C ARG A 228 -7.84 2.32 15.83
N GLU A 229 -8.08 3.60 15.62
CA GLU A 229 -7.04 4.52 15.18
C GLU A 229 -7.27 5.92 15.75
N LEU A 230 -6.15 6.62 15.97
CA LEU A 230 -6.14 8.03 16.32
C LEU A 230 -6.04 8.87 15.06
N PHE A 231 -6.85 9.91 14.99
CA PHE A 231 -6.68 10.97 14.01
C PHE A 231 -6.84 12.33 14.66
N TYR A 232 -6.39 13.35 13.96
CA TYR A 232 -6.34 14.71 14.49
C TYR A 232 -7.02 15.70 13.56
N VAL A 233 -7.63 16.72 14.14
CA VAL A 233 -8.07 17.91 13.41
C VAL A 233 -7.16 19.06 13.82
N SER A 234 -6.35 19.53 12.87
CA SER A 234 -5.35 20.57 13.08
C SER A 234 -5.26 21.47 11.85
N ASN A 235 -5.00 22.75 12.07
CA ASN A 235 -4.87 23.73 11.00
C ASN A 235 -3.46 24.29 10.87
N LEU A 236 -2.44 23.60 11.42
CA LEU A 236 -1.06 24.02 11.27
C LEU A 236 -0.35 23.19 10.21
N ALA A 237 0.50 23.85 9.44
CA ALA A 237 1.51 23.22 8.60
C ALA A 237 2.84 23.94 8.79
N VAL A 238 3.94 23.25 8.48
CA VAL A 238 5.28 23.83 8.48
C VAL A 238 5.95 23.58 7.15
N MET A 239 6.47 24.65 6.56
CA MET A 239 7.35 24.61 5.40
C MET A 239 8.78 24.79 5.89
N ILE A 240 9.71 24.05 5.31
CA ILE A 240 11.12 24.08 5.68
C ILE A 240 11.93 24.41 4.43
N GLN A 241 12.73 25.45 4.53
CA GLN A 241 13.61 25.92 3.46
C GLN A 241 15.04 25.93 3.99
N GLN A 242 15.92 25.20 3.33
CA GLN A 242 17.35 25.30 3.61
C GLN A 242 17.91 26.64 3.12
N LEU A 243 18.83 27.20 3.91
CA LEU A 243 19.53 28.45 3.66
C LEU A 243 21.05 28.22 3.57
N PRO A 244 21.82 29.22 3.11
CA PRO A 244 23.26 29.25 3.31
C PRO A 244 23.67 29.07 4.78
N ASP A 245 24.94 28.73 5.00
CA ASP A 245 25.58 28.63 6.32
C ASP A 245 24.98 27.56 7.25
N ASP A 246 24.52 26.44 6.68
CA ASP A 246 23.98 25.29 7.42
C ASP A 246 22.77 25.67 8.31
N ARG A 247 21.90 26.54 7.79
CA ARG A 247 20.66 26.97 8.46
C ARG A 247 19.41 26.53 7.68
N HIS A 248 18.29 26.49 8.40
CA HIS A 248 16.96 26.30 7.84
C HIS A 248 16.03 27.40 8.35
N ARG A 249 15.18 27.86 7.43
CA ARG A 249 14.00 28.68 7.69
C ARG A 249 12.80 27.76 7.82
N TYR A 250 12.10 27.89 8.92
CA TYR A 250 10.85 27.20 9.21
C TYR A 250 9.73 28.23 9.13
N VAL A 251 8.71 27.98 8.30
CA VAL A 251 7.55 28.87 8.17
C VAL A 251 6.32 28.10 8.61
N VAL A 252 5.73 28.50 9.75
CA VAL A 252 4.48 27.91 10.24
C VAL A 252 3.33 28.70 9.65
N VAL A 253 2.40 27.98 9.03
CA VAL A 253 1.25 28.55 8.34
C VAL A 253 -0.03 27.87 8.75
N ASN A 254 -1.14 28.55 8.50
CA ASN A 254 -2.47 27.96 8.49
C ASN A 254 -2.60 27.00 7.29
N ALA A 255 -2.90 25.74 7.56
CA ALA A 255 -2.95 24.68 6.55
C ALA A 255 -4.13 24.80 5.56
N THR A 256 -5.10 25.66 5.86
CA THR A 256 -6.28 25.91 5.02
C THR A 256 -6.04 27.04 4.03
N ASP A 257 -5.48 28.17 4.45
CA ASP A 257 -5.33 29.38 3.63
C ASP A 257 -3.87 29.78 3.35
N GLY A 258 -2.89 29.12 3.95
CA GLY A 258 -1.47 29.39 3.78
C GLY A 258 -0.95 30.63 4.51
N GLN A 259 -1.78 31.32 5.29
CA GLN A 259 -1.35 32.53 6.00
C GLN A 259 -0.33 32.20 7.09
N PRO A 260 0.72 33.03 7.24
CA PRO A 260 1.72 32.83 8.29
C PRO A 260 1.13 32.98 9.69
N ILE A 261 1.62 32.16 10.62
CA ILE A 261 1.17 32.19 12.01
C ILE A 261 2.30 32.69 12.90
N ALA A 262 2.17 33.93 13.37
CA ALA A 262 3.06 34.51 14.36
C ALA A 262 2.89 33.86 15.74
N GLY A 263 3.98 33.74 16.51
CA GLY A 263 3.96 33.22 17.87
C GLY A 263 3.76 31.70 17.99
N ALA A 264 3.71 30.96 16.88
CA ALA A 264 3.68 29.50 16.87
C ALA A 264 4.97 28.93 17.48
N LYS A 265 4.84 27.80 18.17
CA LYS A 265 5.95 27.10 18.83
C LYS A 265 6.43 25.98 17.94
N ILE A 266 7.74 25.88 17.77
CA ILE A 266 8.42 24.78 17.07
C ILE A 266 9.36 24.12 18.07
N GLU A 267 9.21 22.81 18.27
CA GLU A 267 10.17 22.01 19.03
C GLU A 267 10.87 21.03 18.08
N LEU A 268 12.20 21.15 18.01
CA LEU A 268 13.07 20.26 17.24
C LEU A 268 13.75 19.29 18.20
N TYR A 269 13.63 17.98 17.96
CA TYR A 269 14.13 16.98 18.91
C TYR A 269 14.40 15.62 18.27
N ASP A 270 15.29 14.84 18.87
CA ASP A 270 15.39 13.40 18.64
C ASP A 270 14.60 12.64 19.70
N GLN A 271 14.01 11.52 19.29
CA GLN A 271 13.32 10.58 20.17
C GLN A 271 13.83 9.17 19.92
N TRP A 272 14.13 8.45 20.98
CA TRP A 272 14.66 7.10 20.93
C TRP A 272 14.24 6.28 22.15
N TYR A 273 14.16 4.97 21.98
CA TYR A 273 13.85 4.04 23.08
C TYR A 273 15.12 3.65 23.82
N ASP A 274 15.20 3.98 25.11
CA ASP A 274 16.28 3.53 25.97
C ASP A 274 15.98 2.15 26.53
N PHE A 275 16.66 1.14 26.00
CA PHE A 275 16.52 -0.26 26.42
C PHE A 275 16.91 -0.51 27.88
N ASN A 276 17.85 0.27 28.44
CA ASN A 276 18.30 0.07 29.82
C ASN A 276 17.23 0.53 30.81
N THR A 277 16.61 1.68 30.53
CA THR A 277 15.56 2.24 31.39
C THR A 277 14.15 1.83 30.97
N LYS A 278 14.02 1.14 29.83
CA LYS A 278 12.76 0.76 29.16
C LYS A 278 11.82 1.95 28.95
N LYS A 279 12.39 3.11 28.59
CA LYS A 279 11.66 4.37 28.45
C LYS A 279 12.03 5.08 27.16
N ASN A 280 11.05 5.73 26.54
CA ASN A 280 11.31 6.71 25.51
C ASN A 280 12.04 7.92 26.11
N LYS A 281 13.15 8.30 25.48
CA LYS A 281 13.93 9.50 25.78
C LYS A 281 13.81 10.50 24.65
N ARG A 282 13.85 11.78 25.01
CA ARG A 282 13.77 12.91 24.09
C ARG A 282 14.93 13.85 24.34
N THR A 283 15.68 14.16 23.29
CA THR A 283 16.74 15.18 23.31
C THR A 283 16.27 16.36 22.48
N VAL A 284 16.05 17.50 23.15
CA VAL A 284 15.55 18.71 22.49
C VAL A 284 16.71 19.54 21.97
N HIS A 285 16.73 19.74 20.66
CA HIS A 285 17.72 20.55 19.96
C HIS A 285 17.40 22.03 20.05
N ALA A 286 16.11 22.38 19.91
CA ALA A 286 15.66 23.77 19.97
C ALA A 286 14.18 23.88 20.36
N ARG A 287 13.85 25.01 20.99
CA ARG A 287 12.48 25.53 21.11
C ARG A 287 12.44 26.92 20.51
N LEU A 288 11.71 27.07 19.43
CA LEU A 288 11.62 28.32 18.67
C LEU A 288 10.20 28.89 18.78
N THR A 289 10.10 30.19 18.58
CA THR A 289 8.83 30.89 18.40
C THR A 289 8.88 31.63 17.09
N THR A 290 7.84 31.52 16.27
CA THR A 290 7.78 32.22 15.00
C THR A 290 7.59 33.72 15.20
N ASP A 291 8.24 34.51 14.34
CA ASP A 291 8.10 35.96 14.27
C ASP A 291 6.79 36.41 13.61
N GLU A 292 6.63 37.71 13.34
CA GLU A 292 5.44 38.30 12.71
C GLU A 292 5.12 37.73 11.32
N ASN A 293 6.13 37.19 10.62
CA ASN A 293 5.98 36.55 9.31
C ASN A 293 5.75 35.04 9.41
N GLY A 294 5.54 34.51 10.63
CA GLY A 294 5.40 33.08 10.86
C GLY A 294 6.71 32.31 10.73
N GLU A 295 7.86 32.98 10.83
CA GLU A 295 9.16 32.40 10.53
C GLU A 295 9.99 32.14 11.78
N ALA A 296 10.76 31.07 11.75
CA ALA A 296 11.82 30.80 12.71
C ALA A 296 13.05 30.24 12.00
N TYR A 297 14.22 30.40 12.60
CA TYR A 297 15.48 30.01 11.99
C TYR A 297 16.28 29.14 12.96
N PHE A 298 16.85 28.06 12.46
CA PHE A 298 17.74 27.22 13.25
C PHE A 298 18.80 26.56 12.38
N LYS A 299 19.91 26.13 12.99
CA LYS A 299 20.92 25.34 12.29
C LYS A 299 20.34 24.02 11.80
N ASN A 300 21.01 23.40 10.85
CA ASN A 300 20.66 22.10 10.33
C ASN A 300 20.70 21.03 11.43
N VAL A 301 19.60 20.32 11.57
CA VAL A 301 19.45 19.24 12.53
C VAL A 301 18.39 18.28 12.01
N ASP A 302 18.72 16.99 12.05
CA ASP A 302 17.76 15.91 11.78
C ASP A 302 16.96 15.62 13.05
N GLY A 303 15.84 14.90 12.91
CA GLY A 303 15.05 14.45 14.05
C GLY A 303 13.57 14.61 13.78
N ASN A 304 12.82 15.11 14.77
CA ASN A 304 11.40 15.38 14.68
C ASN A 304 11.12 16.87 14.86
N ILE A 305 10.12 17.36 14.12
CA ILE A 305 9.55 18.69 14.28
C ILE A 305 8.13 18.59 14.80
N LEU A 306 7.88 19.22 15.95
CA LEU A 306 6.54 19.39 16.53
C LEU A 306 6.17 20.86 16.48
N ILE A 307 5.01 21.17 15.89
CA ILE A 307 4.49 22.54 15.82
C ILE A 307 3.21 22.67 16.62
N SER A 308 3.02 23.82 17.27
CA SER A 308 1.79 24.09 18.03
C SER A 308 1.53 25.58 18.23
N THR A 309 0.30 25.91 18.60
CA THR A 309 -0.10 27.20 19.15
C THR A 309 -0.74 26.99 20.52
N SER A 310 -1.22 28.07 21.15
CA SER A 310 -2.02 27.95 22.38
C SER A 310 -3.29 27.11 22.19
N ASN A 311 -3.90 27.19 21.00
CA ASN A 311 -5.20 26.58 20.70
C ASN A 311 -5.12 25.33 19.81
N ASP A 312 -4.01 25.10 19.12
CA ASP A 312 -3.80 23.95 18.25
C ASP A 312 -2.53 23.21 18.64
N LYS A 313 -2.70 22.02 19.23
CA LYS A 313 -1.64 21.11 19.66
C LYS A 313 -1.81 19.74 19.02
N PHE A 314 -2.51 19.70 17.90
CA PHE A 314 -3.02 18.46 17.29
C PHE A 314 -2.31 18.12 15.98
N THR A 315 -1.26 18.84 15.59
CA THR A 315 -0.38 18.44 14.49
C THR A 315 0.61 17.38 14.98
N PRO A 316 0.59 16.15 14.46
CA PRO A 316 1.59 15.14 14.80
C PRO A 316 2.99 15.62 14.42
N ALA A 317 3.97 15.23 15.23
CA ALA A 317 5.36 15.49 14.90
C ALA A 317 5.72 14.79 13.57
N LYS A 318 6.53 15.46 12.75
CA LYS A 318 7.07 14.87 11.52
C LYS A 318 8.55 14.60 11.68
N ASN A 319 9.00 13.43 11.21
CA ASN A 319 10.42 13.17 11.09
C ASN A 319 10.99 13.99 9.93
N ILE A 320 12.12 14.66 10.17
CA ILE A 320 12.85 15.49 9.23
C ILE A 320 14.28 14.97 9.10
N TYR A 321 14.73 14.84 7.85
CA TYR A 321 16.09 14.42 7.51
C TYR A 321 16.73 15.48 6.61
N LEU A 322 17.01 16.63 7.21
CA LEU A 322 17.47 17.85 6.56
C LEU A 322 18.96 17.82 6.20
N SER A 323 19.75 16.92 6.78
CA SER A 323 21.17 16.75 6.45
C SER A 323 21.41 16.27 5.00
N ARG A 324 20.41 15.64 4.36
CA ARG A 324 20.46 15.20 2.95
C ARG A 324 20.06 16.26 1.95
N THR A 325 19.29 17.26 2.38
CA THR A 325 19.06 18.43 1.54
C THR A 325 20.35 19.24 1.56
N ARG A 326 21.01 19.35 0.41
CA ARG A 326 22.21 20.18 0.27
C ARG A 326 21.81 21.48 -0.41
N TYR A 327 21.95 22.58 0.31
CA TYR A 327 21.94 23.89 -0.29
C TYR A 327 23.24 24.03 -1.06
N TYR A 328 23.14 23.91 -2.39
CA TYR A 328 24.26 24.16 -3.28
C TYR A 328 24.02 25.50 -3.96
N GLU A 329 24.62 26.54 -3.41
CA GLU A 329 24.74 27.81 -4.13
C GLU A 329 25.61 27.54 -5.37
N ARG A 330 24.99 27.48 -6.55
CA ARG A 330 25.75 27.44 -7.80
C ARG A 330 26.40 28.80 -7.96
N LYS A 331 27.69 28.89 -7.65
CA LYS A 331 28.45 30.15 -7.79
C LYS A 331 28.80 30.46 -9.23
N ASP A 332 28.88 29.43 -10.05
CA ASP A 332 29.25 29.52 -11.46
C ASP A 332 28.02 29.43 -12.36
N ASP A 333 28.10 30.15 -13.47
CA ASP A 333 27.17 30.02 -14.58
C ASP A 333 27.41 28.67 -15.27
N LYS A 334 26.33 27.97 -15.62
CA LYS A 334 26.41 26.66 -16.28
C LYS A 334 25.65 26.69 -17.59
N ILE A 335 26.25 26.16 -18.66
CA ILE A 335 25.54 25.87 -19.90
C ILE A 335 24.72 24.60 -19.71
N GLU A 336 23.42 24.68 -19.93
CA GLU A 336 22.51 23.54 -19.95
C GLU A 336 21.89 23.37 -21.34
N HIS A 337 21.56 22.12 -21.67
CA HIS A 337 20.95 21.74 -22.94
C HIS A 337 19.65 21.01 -22.66
N GLN A 338 18.54 21.46 -23.23
CA GLN A 338 17.30 20.71 -23.27
C GLN A 338 17.14 20.07 -24.64
N LEU A 339 17.07 18.74 -24.66
CA LEU A 339 16.91 17.94 -25.87
C LEU A 339 15.45 17.54 -26.04
N PHE A 340 14.93 17.75 -27.24
CA PHE A 340 13.57 17.39 -27.63
C PHE A 340 13.62 16.50 -28.85
N THR A 341 12.68 15.56 -28.91
CA THR A 341 12.32 14.84 -30.13
C THR A 341 10.87 15.19 -30.48
N ASP A 342 10.49 15.05 -31.76
CA ASP A 342 9.10 15.31 -32.17
C ASP A 342 8.13 14.27 -31.61
N ARG A 343 8.63 13.10 -31.18
CA ARG A 343 7.86 11.96 -30.66
C ARG A 343 8.61 11.24 -29.55
N SER A 344 7.86 10.59 -28.68
CA SER A 344 8.40 9.73 -27.61
C SER A 344 8.77 8.32 -28.08
N ILE A 345 8.30 7.88 -29.26
CA ILE A 345 8.58 6.54 -29.78
C ILE A 345 8.79 6.55 -31.29
N TYR A 346 9.79 5.79 -31.75
CA TYR A 346 10.09 5.54 -33.17
C TYR A 346 10.09 4.04 -33.42
N ARG A 347 9.61 3.63 -34.59
CA ARG A 347 9.69 2.25 -35.09
C ARG A 347 10.97 2.06 -35.91
N PRO A 348 11.44 0.81 -36.09
CA PRO A 348 12.61 0.52 -36.91
C PRO A 348 12.48 1.11 -38.33
N GLY A 349 13.57 1.73 -38.82
CA GLY A 349 13.62 2.37 -40.14
C GLY A 349 13.11 3.82 -40.19
N GLN A 350 12.57 4.37 -39.10
CA GLN A 350 12.18 5.78 -39.05
C GLN A 350 13.37 6.71 -38.78
N THR A 351 13.36 7.87 -39.41
CA THR A 351 14.28 8.97 -39.10
C THR A 351 13.92 9.61 -37.76
N VAL A 352 14.90 9.77 -36.88
CA VAL A 352 14.73 10.49 -35.60
C VAL A 352 14.93 11.97 -35.84
N HIS A 353 13.95 12.78 -35.47
CA HIS A 353 14.05 14.24 -35.50
C HIS A 353 14.31 14.75 -34.08
N ALA A 354 15.42 15.45 -33.91
CA ALA A 354 15.83 16.02 -32.63
C ALA A 354 16.15 17.51 -32.75
N SER A 355 15.85 18.26 -31.70
CA SER A 355 16.20 19.67 -31.55
C SER A 355 16.70 19.91 -30.14
N ALA A 356 17.67 20.80 -29.97
CA ALA A 356 18.16 21.16 -28.64
C ALA A 356 18.13 22.67 -28.42
N ILE A 357 17.81 23.08 -27.19
CA ILE A 357 17.90 24.47 -26.73
C ILE A 357 19.06 24.55 -25.76
N SER A 358 20.02 25.42 -26.05
CA SER A 358 21.17 25.70 -25.16
C SER A 358 21.00 27.04 -24.48
N TYR A 359 21.17 27.09 -23.17
CA TYR A 359 21.06 28.31 -22.38
C TYR A 359 22.06 28.31 -21.23
N ILE A 360 22.45 29.50 -20.80
CA ILE A 360 23.28 29.70 -19.61
C ILE A 360 22.35 29.88 -18.42
N VAL A 361 22.42 28.95 -17.47
CA VAL A 361 21.82 29.09 -16.14
C VAL A 361 22.78 29.91 -15.29
N LYS A 362 22.40 31.14 -14.96
CA LYS A 362 23.17 32.05 -14.11
C LYS A 362 22.94 31.73 -12.66
N LYS A 363 23.96 31.19 -12.00
CA LYS A 363 23.95 30.88 -10.56
C LYS A 363 22.73 30.08 -10.06
N GLY A 364 22.09 29.32 -10.94
CA GLY A 364 20.88 28.55 -10.63
C GLY A 364 19.57 29.35 -10.49
N LEU A 365 19.57 30.66 -10.76
CA LEU A 365 18.41 31.56 -10.50
C LEU A 365 17.80 32.17 -11.76
N ASP A 366 18.61 32.37 -12.80
CA ASP A 366 18.19 33.06 -14.03
C ASP A 366 18.74 32.34 -15.26
N ALA A 367 18.21 32.64 -16.45
CA ALA A 367 18.64 32.05 -17.70
C ALA A 367 18.93 33.13 -18.76
N SER A 368 19.96 32.90 -19.57
CA SER A 368 20.28 33.77 -20.71
C SER A 368 20.77 32.99 -21.92
N VAL A 369 20.66 33.60 -23.10
CA VAL A 369 21.15 33.01 -24.35
C VAL A 369 22.68 33.07 -24.38
N PRO A 370 23.38 32.01 -24.81
CA PRO A 370 24.83 32.05 -25.01
C PRO A 370 25.22 33.16 -26.00
N GLY A 371 26.24 33.95 -25.67
CA GLY A 371 26.65 35.11 -26.47
C GLY A 371 27.29 34.79 -27.83
N LYS A 372 27.45 33.51 -28.18
CA LYS A 372 27.95 33.03 -29.47
C LYS A 372 27.16 31.79 -29.88
N SER A 373 27.01 31.59 -31.20
CA SER A 373 26.46 30.34 -31.75
C SER A 373 27.31 29.16 -31.27
N MET A 374 26.65 28.10 -30.80
CA MET A 374 27.29 26.88 -30.30
C MET A 374 27.05 25.74 -31.29
N GLU A 375 28.10 25.06 -31.74
CA GLU A 375 27.97 23.77 -32.43
C GLU A 375 27.60 22.70 -31.40
N LEU A 376 26.52 21.96 -31.65
CA LEU A 376 26.09 20.86 -30.81
C LEU A 376 26.36 19.53 -31.51
N ASN A 377 26.86 18.56 -30.75
CA ASN A 377 27.08 17.21 -31.25
C ASN A 377 25.99 16.27 -30.71
N PHE A 378 25.15 15.76 -31.62
CA PHE A 378 24.07 14.83 -31.32
C PHE A 378 24.56 13.40 -31.54
N ILE A 379 24.48 12.55 -30.50
CA ILE A 379 24.91 11.16 -30.55
C ILE A 379 23.70 10.26 -30.29
N LEU A 380 23.36 9.40 -31.26
CA LEU A 380 22.34 8.37 -31.11
C LEU A 380 22.99 7.07 -30.62
N ARG A 381 22.46 6.49 -29.55
CA ARG A 381 22.93 5.23 -28.96
C ARG A 381 21.85 4.16 -28.96
N ASP A 382 22.25 2.90 -29.10
CA ASP A 382 21.37 1.74 -28.95
C ASP A 382 21.08 1.44 -27.47
N PRO A 383 20.18 0.47 -27.15
CA PRO A 383 19.88 0.09 -25.76
C PRO A 383 21.08 -0.42 -24.95
N ASN A 384 22.19 -0.79 -25.62
CA ASN A 384 23.44 -1.21 -24.98
C ASN A 384 24.45 -0.06 -24.87
N TRP A 385 24.01 1.19 -25.07
CA TRP A 385 24.82 2.41 -25.06
C TRP A 385 25.87 2.52 -26.17
N LYS A 386 25.80 1.66 -27.18
CA LYS A 386 26.71 1.72 -28.34
C LYS A 386 26.27 2.82 -29.29
N GLN A 387 27.20 3.65 -29.74
CA GLN A 387 26.93 4.71 -30.71
C GLN A 387 26.50 4.11 -32.06
N VAL A 388 25.37 4.58 -32.57
CA VAL A 388 24.75 4.15 -33.83
C VAL A 388 24.90 5.23 -34.90
N ALA A 389 24.79 6.50 -34.51
CA ALA A 389 24.96 7.65 -35.41
C ALA A 389 25.44 8.89 -34.63
N GLU A 390 26.01 9.84 -35.36
CA GLU A 390 26.48 11.12 -34.84
C GLU A 390 26.21 12.23 -35.87
N GLN A 391 25.74 13.38 -35.40
CA GLN A 391 25.48 14.55 -36.25
C GLN A 391 25.80 15.84 -35.51
N LYS A 392 26.52 16.74 -36.18
CA LYS A 392 26.80 18.09 -35.70
C LYS A 392 25.79 19.08 -36.28
N ALA A 393 25.35 20.04 -35.47
CA ALA A 393 24.41 21.09 -35.87
C ALA A 393 24.76 22.44 -35.25
#